data_AF-A0A7C1EL46-F1
#
_entry.id   AF-A0A7C1EL46-F1
#
_cell.length_a   1.000
_cell.length_b   1.000
_cell.length_c   1.000
_cell.angle_alpha   90.00
_cell.angle_beta   90.00
_cell.angle_gamma   90.00
#
_symmetry.space_group_name_H-M   'P 1'
#
loop_
_entity.id
_entity.type
_entity.pdbx_description
1 polymer ?
#
loop_
_entity_poly.entity_id
_entity_poly.type
_entity_poly.pdbx_seq_one_letter_code
_entity_poly.pdbx_strand_id
1 'polypeptide(L)'
;MNQRFTEKICPQCQHKNPVNTIRCEECGSVLESDVSTLPVPDLTRQDQTLPAPPVDLSIPQARLSPGAVALHIPGRSEPIVLQEDVIVLGRQVPNEPPPTVDLTGYYGHLLGVSRRHAMIRVAGTEYVIEDLNSSNGTWVNESRLAPHQQRGLKDGDEIRLGQLILFIRLSSVNAISLSETDNQQPVTSPLYLVQRLGPYLAAIAGLETVLATVQGQEAPVVSVKGINMTAGSRRITIKLEGATNALRMMQDLIMPLRKQMSERIGYWRAVLEQPSADKAQVVSELRPLQNQLAAAILNRVDPQLVTTDRSQYIQLLVEPLETLIVSSLELGREQD
;
A
#
# COMPACT_ATOMS: atom_id res chain seq x y z
N MET A 1 -15.07 -29.08 -29.94
CA MET A 1 -15.06 -28.25 -31.16
C MET A 1 -13.59 -28.00 -31.49
N ASN A 2 -13.05 -28.72 -32.48
CA ASN A 2 -11.61 -28.78 -32.77
C ASN A 2 -11.10 -27.49 -33.40
N GLN A 3 -10.34 -26.68 -32.65
CA GLN A 3 -9.57 -25.58 -33.22
C GLN A 3 -8.24 -26.15 -33.76
N ARG A 4 -8.18 -26.36 -35.07
CA ARG A 4 -6.92 -26.65 -35.78
C ARG A 4 -6.10 -25.36 -35.82
N PHE A 5 -5.09 -25.27 -34.97
CA PHE A 5 -4.06 -24.23 -35.11
C PHE A 5 -3.26 -24.53 -36.38
N THR A 6 -3.29 -23.62 -37.34
CA THR A 6 -2.62 -23.76 -38.64
C THR A 6 -1.10 -23.60 -38.45
N GLU A 7 -0.38 -24.72 -38.50
CA GLU A 7 1.10 -24.80 -38.46
C GLU A 7 1.75 -23.97 -39.58
N LYS A 8 2.88 -23.31 -39.31
CA LYS A 8 3.68 -22.61 -40.34
C LYS A 8 4.72 -23.56 -40.92
N ILE A 9 4.69 -23.78 -42.23
CA ILE A 9 5.66 -24.64 -42.91
C ILE A 9 6.84 -23.80 -43.39
N CYS A 10 8.06 -24.21 -43.04
CA CYS A 10 9.26 -23.54 -43.49
C CYS A 10 9.45 -23.68 -45.01
N PRO A 11 9.59 -22.58 -45.77
CA PRO A 11 9.78 -22.68 -47.23
C PRO A 11 11.14 -23.27 -47.62
N GLN A 12 12.11 -23.29 -46.70
CA GLN A 12 13.48 -23.77 -46.99
C GLN A 12 13.69 -25.26 -46.66
N CYS A 13 13.18 -25.76 -45.53
CA CYS A 13 13.36 -27.16 -45.11
C CYS A 13 12.06 -27.95 -44.94
N GLN A 14 10.90 -27.31 -45.16
CA GLN A 14 9.56 -27.89 -44.99
C GLN A 14 9.22 -28.34 -43.56
N HIS A 15 10.05 -28.01 -42.56
CA HIS A 15 9.72 -28.25 -41.17
C HIS A 15 8.46 -27.50 -40.76
N LYS A 16 7.63 -28.15 -39.93
CA LYS A 16 6.43 -27.56 -39.36
C LYS A 16 6.80 -26.84 -38.07
N ASN A 17 6.61 -25.52 -38.08
CA ASN A 17 6.95 -24.66 -36.96
C ASN A 17 5.65 -24.11 -36.32
N PRO A 18 5.70 -23.79 -35.01
CA PRO A 18 4.64 -23.01 -34.35
C PRO A 18 4.33 -21.68 -35.07
N VAL A 19 3.10 -21.19 -34.91
CA VAL A 19 2.59 -20.01 -35.66
C VAL A 19 3.37 -18.72 -35.39
N ASN A 20 3.96 -18.59 -34.19
CA ASN A 20 4.74 -17.44 -33.74
C ASN A 20 6.26 -17.61 -33.94
N THR A 21 6.71 -18.69 -34.57
CA THR A 21 8.13 -18.95 -34.82
C THR A 21 8.67 -18.03 -35.93
N ILE A 22 9.57 -17.11 -35.57
CA ILE A 22 10.18 -16.13 -36.49
C ILE A 22 11.34 -16.74 -37.29
N ARG A 23 11.97 -17.79 -36.76
CA ARG A 23 13.05 -18.55 -37.41
C ARG A 23 12.79 -20.03 -37.30
N CYS A 24 12.93 -20.76 -38.41
CA CYS A 24 12.72 -22.19 -38.42
C CYS A 24 13.62 -22.90 -37.40
N GLU A 25 13.02 -23.75 -36.56
CA GLU A 25 13.72 -24.47 -35.48
C GLU A 25 14.71 -25.52 -36.00
N GLU A 26 14.54 -25.98 -37.24
CA GLU A 26 15.40 -27.01 -37.83
C GLU A 26 16.54 -26.44 -38.68
N CYS A 27 16.29 -25.40 -39.49
CA CYS A 27 17.31 -24.87 -40.42
C CYS A 27 17.70 -23.40 -40.18
N GLY A 28 17.09 -22.72 -39.19
CA GLY A 28 17.43 -21.35 -38.79
C GLY A 28 16.99 -20.23 -39.74
N SER A 29 16.29 -20.58 -40.83
CA SER A 29 15.80 -19.64 -41.84
C SER A 29 14.70 -18.74 -41.29
N VAL A 30 14.65 -17.47 -41.70
CA VAL A 30 13.58 -16.55 -41.29
C VAL A 30 12.28 -16.95 -41.96
N LEU A 31 11.21 -17.09 -41.18
CA LEU A 31 9.86 -17.36 -41.68
C LEU A 31 9.16 -16.00 -41.81
N GLU A 32 8.89 -15.54 -43.03
CA GLU A 32 8.21 -14.25 -43.26
C GLU A 32 6.88 -14.22 -42.48
N SER A 33 6.71 -13.19 -41.65
CA SER A 33 5.44 -12.88 -41.01
C SER A 33 4.70 -11.89 -41.90
N ASP A 34 3.68 -12.35 -42.61
CA ASP A 34 2.69 -11.46 -43.21
C ASP A 34 1.99 -10.67 -42.10
N VAL A 35 2.52 -9.50 -41.76
CA VAL A 35 1.79 -8.50 -40.98
C VAL A 35 0.81 -7.85 -41.95
N SER A 36 -0.38 -8.45 -42.07
CA SER A 36 -1.51 -7.78 -42.71
C SER A 36 -1.99 -6.66 -41.78
N THR A 37 -1.62 -5.42 -42.07
CA THR A 37 -2.29 -4.25 -41.51
C THR A 37 -3.65 -4.11 -42.17
N LEU A 38 -4.71 -4.45 -41.43
CA LEU A 38 -6.06 -4.04 -41.84
C LEU A 38 -6.15 -2.51 -41.66
N PRO A 39 -6.65 -1.77 -42.68
CA PRO A 39 -6.91 -0.35 -42.52
C PRO A 39 -7.97 -0.13 -41.43
N VAL A 40 -7.68 0.79 -40.50
CA VAL A 40 -8.63 1.21 -39.47
C VAL A 40 -9.82 1.88 -40.16
N PRO A 41 -11.07 1.56 -39.81
CA PRO A 41 -12.23 2.28 -40.34
C PRO A 41 -12.11 3.77 -40.03
N ASP A 42 -12.40 4.61 -41.03
CA ASP A 42 -12.47 6.06 -40.86
C ASP A 42 -13.60 6.39 -39.86
N LEU A 43 -13.23 6.85 -38.66
CA LEU A 43 -14.15 7.18 -37.58
C LEU A 43 -14.76 8.59 -37.73
N THR A 44 -14.69 9.19 -38.92
CA THR A 44 -15.38 10.46 -39.18
C THR A 44 -16.86 10.23 -39.52
N ARG A 45 -17.68 10.36 -38.45
CA ARG A 45 -19.15 10.52 -38.39
C ARG A 45 -20.01 9.25 -38.41
N GLN A 46 -20.62 8.97 -37.26
CA GLN A 46 -22.00 9.41 -37.00
C GLN A 46 -22.29 9.43 -35.49
N ASP A 47 -22.92 10.52 -35.05
CA ASP A 47 -23.56 10.67 -33.75
C ASP A 47 -24.50 9.48 -33.48
N GLN A 48 -24.02 8.53 -32.68
CA GLN A 48 -24.87 7.66 -31.89
C GLN A 48 -24.35 7.74 -30.47
N THR A 49 -24.93 8.66 -29.70
CA THR A 49 -24.81 8.67 -28.25
C THR A 49 -25.46 7.39 -27.71
N LEU A 50 -24.68 6.31 -27.71
CA LEU A 50 -24.96 5.19 -26.83
C LEU A 50 -24.91 5.74 -25.41
N PRO A 51 -25.99 5.64 -24.61
CA PRO A 51 -25.90 5.98 -23.21
C PRO A 51 -24.82 5.08 -22.61
N ALA A 52 -23.78 5.69 -22.06
CA ALA A 52 -22.80 4.96 -21.28
C ALA A 52 -23.59 4.19 -20.22
N PRO A 53 -23.44 2.86 -20.10
CA PRO A 53 -23.94 2.20 -18.91
C PRO A 53 -23.35 2.95 -17.71
N PRO A 54 -24.11 3.19 -16.63
CA PRO A 54 -23.51 3.72 -15.42
C PRO A 54 -22.53 2.66 -14.94
N VAL A 55 -21.27 2.81 -15.34
CA VAL A 55 -20.16 2.08 -14.75
C VAL A 55 -20.01 2.72 -13.38
N ASP A 56 -20.71 2.15 -12.41
CA ASP A 56 -20.40 2.40 -11.02
C ASP A 56 -19.01 1.80 -10.77
N LEU A 57 -17.99 2.65 -10.86
CA LEU A 57 -16.59 2.32 -10.59
C LEU A 57 -16.32 2.14 -9.09
N SER A 58 -17.37 2.18 -8.25
CA SER A 58 -17.28 1.79 -6.85
C SER A 58 -17.14 0.27 -6.77
N ILE A 59 -15.96 -0.27 -7.05
CA ILE A 59 -15.56 -1.54 -6.43
C ILE A 59 -15.62 -1.25 -4.93
N PRO A 60 -16.50 -1.89 -4.14
CA PRO A 60 -16.47 -1.73 -2.70
C PRO A 60 -15.05 -2.09 -2.28
N GLN A 61 -14.33 -1.18 -1.64
CA GLN A 61 -13.04 -1.51 -1.03
C GLN A 61 -13.34 -2.52 0.09
N ALA A 62 -13.39 -3.80 -0.28
CA ALA A 62 -13.62 -4.88 0.66
C ALA A 62 -12.50 -4.80 1.69
N ARG A 63 -12.86 -4.40 2.91
CA ARG A 63 -11.92 -4.34 4.03
C ARG A 63 -11.34 -5.73 4.21
N LEU A 64 -10.04 -5.86 4.01
CA LEU A 64 -9.32 -7.09 4.25
C LEU A 64 -9.24 -7.34 5.76
N SER A 65 -9.54 -8.56 6.20
CA SER A 65 -9.36 -8.97 7.60
C SER A 65 -7.90 -8.83 8.02
N PRO A 66 -7.58 -8.48 9.28
CA PRO A 66 -6.20 -8.41 9.79
C PRO A 66 -5.31 -9.59 9.38
N GLY A 67 -4.10 -9.31 8.89
CA GLY A 67 -3.16 -10.30 8.36
C GLY A 67 -3.50 -10.85 6.97
N ALA A 68 -4.61 -10.47 6.35
CA ALA A 68 -4.92 -10.85 4.98
C ALA A 68 -4.08 -10.09 3.95
N VAL A 69 -3.83 -10.78 2.84
CA VAL A 69 -3.18 -10.29 1.64
C VAL A 69 -4.13 -10.49 0.47
N ALA A 70 -4.39 -9.44 -0.30
CA ALA A 70 -5.12 -9.54 -1.54
C ALA A 70 -4.20 -9.28 -2.73
N LEU A 71 -4.23 -10.18 -3.70
CA LEU A 71 -3.45 -10.09 -4.94
C LEU A 71 -4.40 -9.76 -6.10
N HIS A 72 -4.23 -8.58 -6.68
CA HIS A 72 -4.96 -8.14 -7.86
C HIS A 72 -4.15 -8.44 -9.12
N ILE A 73 -4.73 -9.23 -10.03
CA ILE A 73 -4.12 -9.56 -11.31
C ILE A 73 -4.83 -8.75 -12.39
N PRO A 74 -4.11 -7.98 -13.24
CA PRO A 74 -4.71 -7.20 -14.31
C PRO A 74 -5.63 -8.04 -15.20
N GLY A 75 -6.82 -7.50 -15.49
CA GLY A 75 -7.84 -8.19 -16.27
C GLY A 75 -8.80 -9.08 -15.46
N ARG A 76 -8.67 -9.12 -14.13
CA ARG A 76 -9.67 -9.74 -13.24
C ARG A 76 -10.37 -8.70 -12.36
N SER A 77 -11.67 -8.91 -12.16
CA SER A 77 -12.50 -8.10 -11.27
C SER A 77 -12.34 -8.48 -9.79
N GLU A 78 -12.09 -9.76 -9.50
CA GLU A 78 -11.96 -10.26 -8.13
C GLU A 78 -10.49 -10.56 -7.77
N PRO A 79 -9.99 -10.05 -6.63
CA PRO A 79 -8.66 -10.37 -6.14
C PRO A 79 -8.58 -11.76 -5.49
N ILE A 80 -7.37 -12.31 -5.43
CA ILE A 80 -7.08 -13.52 -4.64
C ILE A 80 -6.80 -13.07 -3.22
N VAL A 81 -7.71 -13.34 -2.27
CA VAL A 81 -7.57 -12.98 -0.85
C VAL A 81 -7.09 -14.18 -0.05
N LEU A 82 -6.03 -13.99 0.73
CA LEU A 82 -5.33 -15.03 1.49
C LEU A 82 -5.13 -14.56 2.93
N GLN A 83 -5.16 -15.48 3.88
CA GLN A 83 -4.87 -15.21 5.29
C GLN A 83 -3.94 -16.29 5.82
N GLU A 84 -2.70 -16.29 5.34
CA GLU A 84 -1.65 -17.25 5.69
C GLU A 84 -0.37 -16.51 6.06
N ASP A 85 0.39 -17.07 7.01
CA ASP A 85 1.69 -16.52 7.42
C ASP A 85 2.76 -16.66 6.34
N VAL A 86 2.60 -17.66 5.45
CA VAL A 86 3.54 -17.97 4.37
C VAL A 86 2.78 -18.23 3.09
N ILE A 87 2.90 -17.32 2.13
CA ILE A 87 2.23 -17.38 0.83
C ILE A 87 3.27 -17.64 -0.25
N VAL A 88 3.25 -18.84 -0.85
CA VAL A 88 4.13 -19.19 -1.96
C VAL A 88 3.42 -18.90 -3.28
N LEU A 89 4.06 -18.09 -4.13
CA LEU A 89 3.59 -17.75 -5.47
C LEU A 89 4.32 -18.62 -6.49
N GLY A 90 3.58 -19.29 -7.37
CA GLY A 90 4.20 -20.13 -8.38
C GLY A 90 3.22 -20.84 -9.29
N ARG A 91 3.68 -21.85 -10.01
CA ARG A 91 2.86 -22.68 -10.88
C ARG A 91 2.70 -24.08 -10.31
N GLN A 92 1.50 -24.61 -10.42
CA GLN A 92 1.24 -26.02 -10.23
C GLN A 92 1.97 -26.88 -11.27
N VAL A 93 2.57 -27.97 -10.78
CA VAL A 93 3.10 -29.06 -11.59
C VAL A 93 2.51 -30.38 -11.07
N PRO A 94 2.22 -31.35 -11.94
CA PRO A 94 1.81 -32.68 -11.50
C PRO A 94 2.87 -33.30 -10.57
N ASN A 95 2.43 -33.99 -9.52
CA ASN A 95 3.29 -34.69 -8.55
C ASN A 95 4.21 -33.83 -7.68
N GLU A 96 4.00 -32.50 -7.64
CA GLU A 96 4.63 -31.60 -6.67
C GLU A 96 3.57 -30.96 -5.75
N PRO A 97 3.91 -30.63 -4.49
CA PRO A 97 3.01 -29.89 -3.62
C PRO A 97 2.59 -28.57 -4.26
N PRO A 98 1.31 -28.19 -4.19
CA PRO A 98 0.84 -26.94 -4.77
C PRO A 98 1.49 -25.72 -4.08
N PRO A 99 1.80 -24.64 -4.82
CA PRO A 99 2.03 -23.35 -4.20
C PRO A 99 0.75 -22.86 -3.52
N THR A 100 0.87 -21.97 -2.53
CA THR A 100 -0.29 -21.31 -1.88
C THR A 100 -1.15 -20.60 -2.94
N VAL A 101 -0.52 -19.96 -3.92
CA VAL A 101 -1.19 -19.34 -5.06
C VAL A 101 -0.68 -19.96 -6.35
N ASP A 102 -1.56 -20.75 -6.98
CA ASP A 102 -1.29 -21.30 -8.32
C ASP A 102 -1.61 -20.27 -9.41
N LEU A 103 -0.53 -19.81 -10.05
CA LEU A 103 -0.54 -18.83 -11.13
C LEU A 103 -0.67 -19.48 -12.52
N THR A 104 -0.86 -20.80 -12.61
CA THR A 104 -1.02 -21.53 -13.88
C THR A 104 -2.20 -21.03 -14.71
N GLY A 105 -3.34 -20.79 -14.06
CA GLY A 105 -4.54 -20.25 -14.72
C GLY A 105 -4.43 -18.79 -15.17
N TYR A 106 -3.31 -18.13 -14.85
CA TYR A 106 -3.05 -16.71 -15.14
C TYR A 106 -1.90 -16.56 -16.13
N TYR A 107 -1.83 -17.50 -17.10
CA TYR A 107 -0.75 -17.58 -18.08
C TYR A 107 0.65 -17.67 -17.46
N GLY A 108 0.77 -18.11 -16.21
CA GLY A 108 2.04 -18.12 -15.49
C GLY A 108 3.15 -18.84 -16.24
N HIS A 109 2.85 -19.91 -17.00
CA HIS A 109 3.87 -20.61 -17.80
C HIS A 109 4.43 -19.71 -18.89
N LEU A 110 3.53 -19.09 -19.66
CA LEU A 110 3.87 -18.24 -20.80
C LEU A 110 4.57 -16.97 -20.35
N LEU A 111 4.18 -16.44 -19.19
CA LEU A 111 4.75 -15.23 -18.60
C LEU A 111 6.00 -15.50 -17.77
N GLY A 112 6.51 -16.75 -17.75
CA GLY A 112 7.80 -17.05 -17.13
C GLY A 112 7.78 -17.18 -15.61
N VAL A 113 6.63 -17.46 -15.01
CA VAL A 113 6.50 -17.81 -13.58
C VAL A 113 7.08 -19.20 -13.34
N SER A 114 7.83 -19.35 -12.25
CA SER A 114 8.47 -20.61 -11.85
C SER A 114 7.53 -21.44 -10.98
N ARG A 115 7.84 -22.73 -10.80
CA ARG A 115 7.05 -23.65 -9.96
C ARG A 115 6.87 -23.12 -8.53
N ARG A 116 7.98 -22.69 -7.93
CA ARG A 116 8.04 -21.86 -6.73
C ARG A 116 8.86 -20.64 -7.11
N HIS A 117 8.22 -19.49 -7.27
CA HIS A 117 8.86 -18.32 -7.87
C HIS A 117 9.24 -17.30 -6.80
N ALA A 118 8.28 -16.91 -5.97
CA ALA A 118 8.48 -15.99 -4.87
C ALA A 118 7.68 -16.44 -3.65
N MET A 119 8.02 -15.90 -2.49
CA MET A 119 7.28 -16.14 -1.26
C MET A 119 7.07 -14.85 -0.51
N ILE A 120 5.86 -14.67 0.00
CA ILE A 120 5.50 -13.59 0.91
C ILE A 120 5.40 -14.19 2.31
N ARG A 121 6.11 -13.60 3.27
CA ARG A 121 5.97 -13.90 4.70
C ARG A 121 5.20 -12.76 5.37
N VAL A 122 4.23 -13.13 6.20
CA VAL A 122 3.46 -12.23 7.05
C VAL A 122 3.96 -12.43 8.48
N ALA A 123 4.59 -11.41 9.05
CA ALA A 123 5.11 -11.44 10.41
C ALA A 123 4.48 -10.29 11.22
N GLY A 124 3.33 -10.57 11.83
CA GLY A 124 2.55 -9.56 12.56
C GLY A 124 2.01 -8.48 11.63
N THR A 125 2.73 -7.35 11.55
CA THR A 125 2.34 -6.15 10.79
C THR A 125 3.21 -5.93 9.54
N GLU A 126 4.27 -6.73 9.42
CA GLU A 126 5.25 -6.64 8.35
C GLU A 126 4.99 -7.73 7.30
N TYR A 127 5.07 -7.32 6.04
CA TYR A 127 4.94 -8.18 4.89
C TYR A 127 6.27 -8.14 4.15
N VAL A 128 6.85 -9.30 3.87
CA VAL A 128 8.16 -9.39 3.23
C VAL A 128 8.09 -10.36 2.07
N ILE A 129 8.60 -9.97 0.91
CA ILE A 129 8.75 -10.84 -0.25
C ILE A 129 10.21 -11.27 -0.42
N GLU A 130 10.40 -12.52 -0.84
CA GLU A 130 11.68 -13.07 -1.27
C GLU A 130 11.52 -13.83 -2.60
N ASP A 131 12.50 -13.68 -3.50
CA ASP A 131 12.61 -14.50 -4.70
C ASP A 131 13.19 -15.88 -4.34
N LEU A 132 12.53 -16.96 -4.74
CA LEU A 132 12.93 -18.34 -4.44
C LEU A 132 13.89 -18.91 -5.49
N ASN A 133 14.85 -18.09 -5.93
CA ASN A 133 15.78 -18.39 -7.02
C ASN A 133 15.05 -18.74 -8.33
N SER A 134 14.16 -17.84 -8.72
CA SER A 134 13.34 -18.02 -9.91
C SER A 134 14.15 -17.81 -11.20
N SER A 135 13.73 -18.49 -12.28
CA SER A 135 14.47 -18.43 -13.56
C SER A 135 14.43 -17.07 -14.23
N ASN A 136 13.31 -16.35 -14.09
CA ASN A 136 13.11 -15.04 -14.71
C ASN A 136 13.27 -13.88 -13.71
N GLY A 137 13.24 -14.14 -12.41
CA GLY A 137 13.38 -13.14 -11.36
C GLY A 137 12.06 -12.52 -10.92
N THR A 138 12.12 -11.89 -9.75
CA THR A 138 11.05 -11.12 -9.12
C THR A 138 11.43 -9.64 -9.06
N TRP A 139 10.47 -8.75 -9.32
CA TRP A 139 10.62 -7.30 -9.17
C TRP A 139 9.53 -6.75 -8.25
N VAL A 140 9.88 -5.71 -7.49
CA VAL A 140 8.93 -4.92 -6.69
C VAL A 140 9.12 -3.46 -7.09
N ASN A 141 8.07 -2.81 -7.60
CA ASN A 141 8.09 -1.44 -8.13
C ASN A 141 9.30 -1.24 -9.07
N GLU A 142 9.36 -2.05 -10.14
CA GLU A 142 10.41 -2.08 -11.16
C GLU A 142 11.85 -2.45 -10.70
N SER A 143 12.07 -2.59 -9.39
CA SER A 143 13.39 -2.94 -8.85
C SER A 143 13.51 -4.45 -8.61
N ARG A 144 14.49 -5.07 -9.27
CA ARG A 144 14.73 -6.53 -9.22
C ARG A 144 15.27 -6.96 -7.86
N LEU A 145 14.76 -8.07 -7.35
CA LEU A 145 15.29 -8.72 -6.14
C LEU A 145 16.49 -9.60 -6.48
N ALA A 146 17.49 -9.63 -5.61
CA ALA A 146 18.44 -10.73 -5.62
C ALA A 146 17.76 -12.00 -5.05
N PRO A 147 18.11 -13.21 -5.53
CA PRO A 147 17.59 -14.45 -4.96
C PRO A 147 17.76 -14.50 -3.44
N HIS A 148 16.72 -14.92 -2.72
CA HIS A 148 16.66 -15.00 -1.26
C HIS A 148 16.86 -13.68 -0.50
N GLN A 149 16.94 -12.54 -1.20
CA GLN A 149 16.94 -11.24 -0.55
C GLN A 149 15.51 -10.87 -0.14
N GLN A 150 15.35 -10.58 1.15
CA GLN A 150 14.10 -10.09 1.71
C GLN A 150 13.87 -8.61 1.34
N ARG A 151 12.66 -8.30 0.88
CA ARG A 151 12.19 -6.92 0.67
C ARG A 151 10.84 -6.71 1.34
N GLY A 152 10.74 -5.65 2.14
CA GLY A 152 9.46 -5.23 2.72
C GLY A 152 8.46 -4.81 1.64
N LEU A 153 7.24 -5.30 1.75
CA LEU A 153 6.10 -4.96 0.91
C LEU A 153 5.24 -3.90 1.58
N LYS A 154 4.67 -3.03 0.76
CA LYS A 154 3.69 -2.02 1.15
C LYS A 154 2.38 -2.25 0.42
N ASP A 155 1.29 -1.76 1.02
CA ASP A 155 0.00 -1.74 0.37
C ASP A 155 0.08 -0.94 -0.95
N GLY A 156 -0.44 -1.51 -2.03
CA GLY A 156 -0.40 -0.96 -3.37
C GLY A 156 0.84 -1.29 -4.19
N ASP A 157 1.84 -2.00 -3.64
CA ASP A 157 3.06 -2.32 -4.39
C ASP A 157 2.76 -3.16 -5.65
N GLU A 158 3.47 -2.86 -6.74
CA GLU A 158 3.51 -3.70 -7.93
C GLU A 158 4.57 -4.78 -7.76
N ILE A 159 4.16 -6.04 -7.91
CA ILE A 159 5.04 -7.20 -7.94
C ILE A 159 5.01 -7.76 -9.36
N ARG A 160 6.20 -8.00 -9.94
CA ARG A 160 6.31 -8.68 -11.23
C ARG A 160 7.10 -9.98 -11.09
N LEU A 161 6.51 -11.09 -11.50
CA LEU A 161 7.08 -12.44 -11.52
C LEU A 161 7.35 -12.84 -12.97
N GLY A 162 8.60 -12.81 -13.42
CA GLY A 162 8.89 -12.86 -14.85
C GLY A 162 8.21 -11.70 -15.60
N GLN A 163 7.18 -11.98 -16.38
CA GLN A 163 6.35 -11.00 -17.10
C GLN A 163 4.93 -10.86 -16.52
N LEU A 164 4.58 -11.64 -15.50
CA LEU A 164 3.28 -11.53 -14.84
C LEU A 164 3.32 -10.41 -13.80
N ILE A 165 2.43 -9.43 -13.95
CA ILE A 165 2.28 -8.31 -13.01
C ILE A 165 1.09 -8.59 -12.08
N LEU A 166 1.26 -8.27 -10.80
CA LEU A 166 0.23 -8.31 -9.78
C LEU A 166 0.39 -7.14 -8.80
N PHE A 167 -0.73 -6.58 -8.34
CA PHE A 167 -0.75 -5.52 -7.34
C PHE A 167 -1.19 -6.10 -5.99
N ILE A 168 -0.52 -5.71 -4.92
CA ILE A 168 -0.81 -6.23 -3.59
C ILE A 168 -1.62 -5.23 -2.76
N ARG A 169 -2.60 -5.72 -2.02
CA ARG A 169 -3.30 -5.00 -0.94
C ARG A 169 -3.11 -5.75 0.37
N LEU A 170 -2.82 -5.02 1.43
CA LEU A 170 -2.41 -5.55 2.73
C LEU A 170 -3.34 -5.03 3.83
N SER A 171 -3.84 -5.92 4.69
CA SER A 171 -4.55 -5.53 5.91
C SER A 171 -3.54 -5.23 7.03
N SER A 172 -2.88 -4.08 7.00
CA SER A 172 -1.95 -3.73 8.05
C SER A 172 -2.70 -3.36 9.34
N VAL A 173 -2.57 -4.22 10.36
CA VAL A 173 -2.79 -3.82 11.75
C VAL A 173 -1.46 -3.38 12.31
N ASN A 174 -1.29 -2.09 12.56
CA ASN A 174 -0.07 -1.53 13.16
C ASN A 174 -0.20 -1.54 14.69
N ALA A 175 0.77 -2.11 15.39
CA ALA A 175 0.92 -1.96 16.82
C ALA A 175 1.77 -0.70 17.10
N ILE A 176 1.23 0.20 17.91
CA ILE A 176 1.92 1.41 18.35
C ILE A 176 2.07 1.37 19.88
N SER A 177 3.21 1.78 20.39
CA SER A 177 3.41 1.98 21.82
C SER A 177 3.32 3.47 22.12
N LEU A 178 2.42 3.84 23.03
CA LEU A 178 2.27 5.22 23.50
C LEU A 178 2.81 5.35 24.91
N SER A 179 3.63 6.37 25.16
CA SER A 179 4.07 6.75 26.50
C SER A 179 3.79 8.21 26.78
N GLU A 180 3.50 8.55 28.03
CA GLU A 180 3.38 9.95 28.44
C GLU A 180 4.74 10.55 28.78
N THR A 181 4.94 11.80 28.37
CA THR A 181 6.10 12.61 28.78
C THR A 181 5.97 13.17 30.19
N ASP A 182 4.75 13.30 30.71
CA ASP A 182 4.54 13.79 32.07
C ASP A 182 4.88 12.68 33.07
N ASN A 183 5.43 13.02 34.23
CA ASN A 183 5.96 12.07 35.22
C ASN A 183 4.85 11.32 35.99
N GLN A 184 3.62 11.36 35.48
CA GLN A 184 2.44 10.69 36.03
C GLN A 184 2.33 9.27 35.43
N GLN A 185 1.94 8.29 36.25
CA GLN A 185 1.60 6.97 35.72
C GLN A 185 0.27 7.09 34.95
N PRO A 186 0.17 6.56 33.72
CA PRO A 186 -1.08 6.60 32.98
C PRO A 186 -2.15 5.85 33.80
N VAL A 187 -3.19 6.57 34.21
CA VAL A 187 -4.33 5.99 34.92
C VAL A 187 -5.25 5.40 33.86
N THR A 188 -5.45 4.08 33.82
CA THR A 188 -6.41 3.43 32.89
C THR A 188 -7.86 3.62 33.32
N SER A 189 -8.20 4.82 33.77
CA SER A 189 -9.58 5.18 33.98
C SER A 189 -10.24 5.34 32.61
N PRO A 190 -11.53 4.97 32.47
CA PRO A 190 -12.30 5.27 31.25
C PRO A 190 -12.20 6.75 30.85
N LEU A 191 -12.13 7.64 31.84
CA LEU A 191 -11.99 9.07 31.63
C LEU A 191 -10.66 9.44 30.96
N TYR A 192 -9.55 8.84 31.39
CA TYR A 192 -8.23 9.04 30.77
C TYR A 192 -8.21 8.58 29.31
N LEU A 193 -8.74 7.40 29.02
CA LEU A 193 -8.79 6.87 27.64
C LEU A 193 -9.57 7.82 26.73
N VAL A 194 -10.71 8.35 27.22
CA VAL A 194 -11.54 9.27 26.44
C VAL A 194 -10.87 10.64 26.28
N GLN A 195 -10.28 11.20 27.33
CA GLN A 195 -9.75 12.58 27.31
C GLN A 195 -8.36 12.70 26.69
N ARG A 196 -7.51 11.68 26.81
CA ARG A 196 -6.12 11.72 26.33
C ARG A 196 -5.94 10.92 25.04
N LEU A 197 -6.32 9.64 25.04
CA LEU A 197 -6.15 8.79 23.86
C LEU A 197 -7.15 9.11 22.74
N GLY A 198 -8.41 9.40 23.08
CA GLY A 198 -9.47 9.68 22.12
C GLY A 198 -9.11 10.73 21.07
N PRO A 199 -8.78 11.98 21.46
CA PRO A 199 -8.39 13.03 20.54
C PRO A 199 -7.16 12.66 19.70
N TYR A 200 -6.18 11.98 20.31
CA TYR A 200 -4.96 11.56 19.63
C TYR A 200 -5.24 10.53 18.54
N LEU A 201 -6.05 9.51 18.84
CA LEU A 201 -6.48 8.50 17.87
C LEU A 201 -7.35 9.11 16.77
N ALA A 202 -8.24 10.06 17.11
CA ALA A 202 -9.04 10.79 16.14
C ALA A 202 -8.15 11.62 15.20
N ALA A 203 -7.08 12.22 15.70
CA ALA A 203 -6.12 12.96 14.88
C ALA A 203 -5.33 12.03 13.94
N ILE A 204 -4.96 10.82 14.37
CA ILE A 204 -4.36 9.80 13.49
C ILE A 204 -5.34 9.43 12.36
N ALA A 205 -6.61 9.19 12.70
CA ALA A 205 -7.63 8.86 11.71
C ALA A 205 -7.92 10.01 10.73
N GLY A 206 -7.96 11.26 11.23
CA GLY A 206 -8.11 12.45 10.41
C GLY A 206 -6.95 12.65 9.45
N LEU A 207 -5.71 12.41 9.92
CA LEU A 207 -4.53 12.42 9.06
C LEU A 207 -4.67 11.38 7.96
N GLU A 208 -4.93 10.10 8.30
CA GLU A 208 -5.06 9.02 7.32
C GLU A 208 -6.13 9.30 6.26
N THR A 209 -7.28 9.84 6.69
CA THR A 209 -8.39 10.22 5.81
C THR A 209 -7.93 11.22 4.74
N VAL A 210 -7.18 12.25 5.15
CA VAL A 210 -6.66 13.24 4.20
C VAL A 210 -5.63 12.61 3.26
N LEU A 211 -4.74 11.75 3.75
CA LEU A 211 -3.73 11.08 2.90
C LEU A 211 -4.38 10.20 1.84
N ALA A 212 -5.38 9.40 2.22
CA ALA A 212 -6.12 8.56 1.27
C ALA A 212 -6.86 9.42 0.23
N THR A 213 -7.48 10.52 0.65
CA THR A 213 -8.19 11.44 -0.24
C THR A 213 -7.24 12.05 -1.28
N VAL A 214 -6.04 12.46 -0.87
CA VAL A 214 -5.01 13.01 -1.77
C VAL A 214 -4.59 11.98 -2.84
N GLN A 215 -4.58 10.69 -2.49
CA GLN A 215 -4.22 9.61 -3.41
C GLN A 215 -5.40 9.10 -4.26
N GLY A 216 -6.57 9.74 -4.18
CA GLY A 216 -7.78 9.28 -4.86
C GLY A 216 -8.31 7.95 -4.35
N GLN A 217 -7.94 7.56 -3.12
CA GLN A 217 -8.38 6.34 -2.47
C GLN A 217 -9.55 6.61 -1.52
N GLU A 218 -10.46 5.65 -1.37
CA GLU A 218 -11.46 5.68 -0.30
C GLU A 218 -10.75 5.67 1.06
N ALA A 219 -11.19 6.53 1.97
CA ALA A 219 -10.57 6.68 3.28
C ALA A 219 -10.75 5.39 4.10
N PRO A 220 -9.66 4.76 4.58
CA PRO A 220 -9.76 3.57 5.39
C PRO A 220 -10.40 3.91 6.73
N VAL A 221 -11.24 3.01 7.25
CA VAL A 221 -11.76 3.16 8.62
C VAL A 221 -10.71 2.71 9.60
N VAL A 222 -10.11 3.70 10.26
CA VAL A 222 -9.17 3.46 11.35
C VAL A 222 -9.92 2.86 12.54
N SER A 223 -9.54 1.65 12.95
CA SER A 223 -10.19 0.95 14.06
C SER A 223 -9.17 0.46 15.08
N VAL A 224 -9.54 0.54 16.36
CA VAL A 224 -8.75 -0.01 17.46
C VAL A 224 -9.07 -1.49 17.60
N LYS A 225 -8.08 -2.36 17.41
CA LYS A 225 -8.20 -3.82 17.56
C LYS A 225 -7.81 -4.33 18.94
N GLY A 226 -7.03 -3.55 19.68
CA GLY A 226 -6.64 -3.89 21.03
C GLY A 226 -5.91 -2.76 21.72
N ILE A 227 -6.10 -2.68 23.03
CA ILE A 227 -5.37 -1.78 23.92
C ILE A 227 -4.81 -2.66 25.03
N ASN A 228 -3.49 -2.73 25.13
CA ASN A 228 -2.79 -3.45 26.17
C ASN A 228 -1.91 -2.47 26.94
N MET A 229 -1.70 -2.74 28.23
CA MET A 229 -0.80 -1.96 29.05
C MET A 229 0.16 -2.91 29.74
N THR A 230 1.46 -2.68 29.62
CA THR A 230 2.46 -3.52 30.28
C THR A 230 2.49 -3.16 31.75
N ALA A 231 2.24 -4.13 32.63
CA ALA A 231 2.19 -3.93 34.07
C ALA A 231 3.49 -3.30 34.59
N GLY A 232 3.37 -2.20 35.33
CA GLY A 232 4.52 -1.45 35.85
C GLY A 232 5.21 -0.53 34.83
N SER A 233 4.78 -0.50 33.57
CA SER A 233 5.28 0.43 32.55
C SER A 233 4.38 1.65 32.42
N ARG A 234 4.94 2.77 31.92
CA ARG A 234 4.18 3.96 31.48
C ARG A 234 3.73 3.85 30.02
N ARG A 235 3.62 2.63 29.48
CA ARG A 235 3.38 2.37 28.06
C ARG A 235 2.04 1.70 27.83
N ILE A 236 1.28 2.26 26.91
CA ILE A 236 0.02 1.73 26.40
C ILE A 236 0.27 1.27 24.96
N THR A 237 0.17 -0.01 24.69
CA THR A 237 0.26 -0.56 23.33
C THR A 237 -1.12 -0.60 22.71
N ILE A 238 -1.30 0.08 21.58
CA ILE A 238 -2.56 0.13 20.83
C ILE A 238 -2.35 -0.54 19.48
N LYS A 239 -3.20 -1.51 19.16
CA LYS A 239 -3.27 -2.12 17.83
C LYS A 239 -4.31 -1.37 17.00
N LEU A 240 -3.87 -0.73 15.94
CA LEU A 240 -4.69 0.05 15.01
C LEU A 240 -4.73 -0.64 13.66
N GLU A 241 -5.91 -0.78 13.08
CA GLU A 241 -6.08 -1.19 11.68
C GLU A 241 -6.35 0.04 10.82
N GLY A 242 -5.76 0.09 9.62
CA GLY A 242 -6.10 1.09 8.61
C GLY A 242 -5.46 2.46 8.80
N ALA A 243 -4.47 2.62 9.69
CA ALA A 243 -3.79 3.90 9.98
C ALA A 243 -2.33 3.94 9.46
N THR A 244 -2.02 3.18 8.42
CA THR A 244 -0.64 2.88 8.04
C THR A 244 0.12 4.07 7.47
N ASN A 245 -0.51 4.93 6.66
CA ASN A 245 0.18 6.08 6.08
C ASN A 245 0.37 7.19 7.11
N ALA A 246 -0.63 7.42 7.97
CA ALA A 246 -0.58 8.36 9.07
C ALA A 246 0.54 7.99 10.04
N LEU A 247 0.62 6.72 10.48
CA LEU A 247 1.66 6.27 11.39
C LEU A 247 3.06 6.39 10.78
N ARG A 248 3.21 6.16 9.47
CA ARG A 248 4.47 6.40 8.75
C ARG A 248 4.84 7.89 8.77
N MET A 249 3.92 8.79 8.43
CA MET A 249 4.16 10.24 8.48
C MET A 249 4.49 10.70 9.91
N MET A 250 3.85 10.12 10.91
CA MET A 250 4.18 10.38 12.31
C MET A 250 5.61 10.00 12.64
N GLN A 251 6.05 8.79 12.31
CA GLN A 251 7.42 8.34 12.58
C GLN A 251 8.47 9.14 11.81
N ASP A 252 8.20 9.46 10.54
CA ASP A 252 9.22 10.03 9.66
C ASP A 252 9.28 11.57 9.70
N LEU A 253 8.24 12.25 10.18
CA LEU A 253 8.17 13.72 10.22
C LEU A 253 7.79 14.25 11.59
N ILE A 254 6.68 13.77 12.17
CA ILE A 254 6.10 14.39 13.37
C ILE A 254 6.95 14.07 14.61
N MET A 255 7.39 12.83 14.81
CA MET A 255 8.20 12.43 15.96
C MET A 255 9.58 13.11 15.98
N PRO A 256 10.33 13.16 14.85
CA PRO A 256 11.57 13.94 14.78
C PRO A 256 11.37 15.42 15.11
N LEU A 257 10.32 16.04 14.56
CA LEU A 257 9.96 17.43 14.84
C LEU A 257 9.68 17.66 16.33
N ARG A 258 8.89 16.77 16.94
CA ARG A 258 8.55 16.84 18.36
C ARG A 258 9.78 16.72 19.25
N LYS A 259 10.71 15.83 18.89
CA LYS A 259 11.99 15.67 19.59
C LYS A 259 12.85 16.93 19.47
N GLN A 260 12.92 17.53 18.28
CA GLN A 260 13.67 18.76 18.03
C GLN A 260 13.09 19.97 18.77
N MET A 261 11.77 20.04 18.92
CA MET A 261 11.04 21.18 19.49
C MET A 261 10.47 20.91 20.88
N SER A 262 11.01 19.94 21.61
CA SER A 262 10.44 19.42 22.86
C SER A 262 10.15 20.50 23.91
N GLU A 263 11.10 21.42 24.15
CA GLU A 263 10.92 22.54 25.10
C GLU A 263 9.78 23.48 24.68
N ARG A 264 9.74 23.85 23.39
CA ARG A 264 8.74 24.77 22.85
C ARG A 264 7.35 24.15 22.87
N ILE A 265 7.24 22.87 22.50
CA ILE A 265 5.99 22.12 22.54
C ILE A 265 5.51 21.94 23.98
N GLY A 266 6.43 21.69 24.92
CA GLY A 266 6.11 21.66 26.35
C GLY A 266 5.50 22.99 26.83
N TYR A 267 6.08 24.11 26.43
CA TYR A 267 5.53 25.44 26.72
C TYR A 267 4.13 25.64 26.10
N TRP A 268 3.96 25.37 24.80
CA TRP A 268 2.67 25.52 24.12
C TRP A 268 1.58 24.66 24.78
N ARG A 269 1.89 23.41 25.12
CA ARG A 269 0.97 22.51 25.82
C ARG A 269 0.53 23.09 27.17
N ALA A 270 1.49 23.54 27.98
CA ALA A 270 1.20 24.13 29.29
C ALA A 270 0.30 25.36 29.20
N VAL A 271 0.41 26.16 28.13
CA VAL A 271 -0.47 27.30 27.84
C VAL A 271 -1.85 26.84 27.36
N LEU A 272 -1.92 25.85 26.47
CA LEU A 272 -3.18 25.35 25.91
C LEU A 272 -4.08 24.66 26.94
N GLU A 273 -3.49 24.02 27.95
CA GLU A 273 -4.20 23.37 29.06
C GLU A 273 -4.77 24.38 30.08
N GLN A 274 -4.30 25.63 30.09
CA GLN A 274 -4.82 26.67 30.97
C GLN A 274 -6.13 27.27 30.41
N PRO A 275 -7.25 27.22 31.15
CA PRO A 275 -8.53 27.75 30.66
C PRO A 275 -8.54 29.26 30.41
N SER A 276 -7.72 30.01 31.16
CA SER A 276 -7.67 31.48 31.15
C SER A 276 -6.55 32.07 30.29
N ALA A 277 -5.73 31.23 29.63
CA ALA A 277 -4.60 31.70 28.85
C ALA A 277 -5.01 32.28 27.50
N ASP A 278 -4.28 33.28 27.03
CA ASP A 278 -4.41 33.78 25.66
C ASP A 278 -3.81 32.76 24.69
N LYS A 279 -4.68 31.94 24.09
CA LYS A 279 -4.29 30.90 23.12
C LYS A 279 -3.90 31.48 21.77
N ALA A 280 -4.18 32.76 21.48
CA ALA A 280 -3.91 33.36 20.18
C ALA A 280 -2.41 33.39 19.87
N GLN A 281 -1.57 33.65 20.87
CA GLN A 281 -0.12 33.63 20.70
C GLN A 281 0.37 32.22 20.29
N VAL A 282 -0.06 31.18 21.00
CA VAL A 282 0.33 29.79 20.68
C VAL A 282 -0.13 29.39 19.29
N VAL A 283 -1.39 29.69 18.94
CA VAL A 283 -1.94 29.39 17.60
C VAL A 283 -1.15 30.12 16.51
N SER A 284 -0.74 31.38 16.75
CA SER A 284 0.06 32.15 15.79
C SER A 284 1.47 31.58 15.58
N GLU A 285 2.09 31.02 16.62
CA GLU A 285 3.41 30.38 16.55
C GLU A 285 3.33 28.97 15.94
N LEU A 286 2.24 28.24 16.20
CA LEU A 286 2.05 26.85 15.74
C LEU A 286 1.67 26.78 14.25
N ARG A 287 0.91 27.76 13.75
CA ARG A 287 0.36 27.74 12.39
C ARG A 287 1.41 27.66 11.27
N PRO A 288 2.53 28.41 11.29
CA PRO A 288 3.59 28.25 10.31
C PRO A 288 4.17 26.83 10.30
N LEU A 289 4.34 26.22 11.48
CA LEU A 289 4.87 24.87 11.64
C LEU A 289 3.89 23.83 11.08
N GLN A 290 2.59 23.95 11.39
CA GLN A 290 1.54 23.11 10.84
C GLN A 290 1.53 23.17 9.31
N ASN A 291 1.58 24.36 8.74
CA ASN A 291 1.57 24.56 7.28
C ASN A 291 2.81 23.95 6.62
N GLN A 292 3.99 24.14 7.21
CA GLN A 292 5.24 23.54 6.71
C GLN A 292 5.19 22.01 6.76
N LEU A 293 4.71 21.45 7.87
CA LEU A 293 4.60 20.01 8.06
C LEU A 293 3.55 19.40 7.13
N ALA A 294 2.38 20.04 6.98
CA ALA A 294 1.35 19.64 6.04
C ALA A 294 1.89 19.62 4.60
N ALA A 295 2.63 20.66 4.20
CA ALA A 295 3.26 20.69 2.88
C ALA A 295 4.29 19.56 2.69
N ALA A 296 5.09 19.24 3.71
CA ALA A 296 6.05 18.14 3.67
C ALA A 296 5.36 16.77 3.56
N ILE A 297 4.27 16.57 4.30
CA ILE A 297 3.43 15.37 4.21
C ILE A 297 2.86 15.21 2.81
N LEU A 298 2.20 16.24 2.27
CA LEU A 298 1.61 16.20 0.94
C LEU A 298 2.65 15.91 -0.15
N ASN A 299 3.84 16.51 -0.06
CA ASN A 299 4.94 16.23 -1.00
C ASN A 299 5.40 14.76 -0.98
N ARG A 300 5.31 14.07 0.16
CA ARG A 300 5.67 12.65 0.25
C ARG A 300 4.58 11.74 -0.29
N VAL A 301 3.33 12.18 -0.19
CA VAL A 301 2.15 11.40 -0.58
C VAL A 301 1.93 11.52 -2.08
N ASP A 302 1.95 12.75 -2.59
CA ASP A 302 1.86 13.05 -4.01
C ASP A 302 2.72 14.29 -4.35
N PRO A 303 3.93 14.08 -4.93
CA PRO A 303 4.79 15.17 -5.37
C PRO A 303 4.21 16.01 -6.51
N GLN A 304 3.25 15.49 -7.28
CA GLN A 304 2.68 16.14 -8.46
C GLN A 304 1.36 16.88 -8.17
N LEU A 305 0.93 16.91 -6.91
CA LEU A 305 -0.33 17.51 -6.47
C LEU A 305 -0.44 18.99 -6.91
N VAL A 306 -1.53 19.30 -7.63
CA VAL A 306 -1.80 20.64 -8.17
C VAL A 306 -1.92 21.68 -7.05
N THR A 307 -1.38 22.88 -7.28
CA THR A 307 -1.27 23.94 -6.26
C THR A 307 -2.61 24.40 -5.67
N THR A 308 -3.69 24.35 -6.44
CA THR A 308 -5.04 24.77 -5.99
C THR A 308 -5.58 23.81 -4.93
N ASP A 309 -5.53 22.51 -5.19
CA ASP A 309 -5.98 21.45 -4.28
C ASP A 309 -5.11 21.37 -3.02
N ARG A 310 -3.82 21.68 -3.16
CA ARG A 310 -2.85 21.66 -2.06
C ARG A 310 -3.25 22.57 -0.90
N SER A 311 -3.80 23.76 -1.19
CA SER A 311 -4.20 24.72 -0.15
C SER A 311 -5.38 24.20 0.69
N GLN A 312 -6.33 23.52 0.05
CA GLN A 312 -7.47 22.89 0.70
C GLN A 312 -7.03 21.74 1.61
N TYR A 313 -6.15 20.86 1.13
CA TYR A 313 -5.65 19.75 1.96
C TYR A 313 -4.81 20.23 3.14
N ILE A 314 -4.04 21.31 2.99
CA ILE A 314 -3.32 21.92 4.12
C ILE A 314 -4.30 22.34 5.22
N GLN A 315 -5.43 22.96 4.88
CA GLN A 315 -6.44 23.35 5.87
C GLN A 315 -7.04 22.14 6.60
N LEU A 316 -7.31 21.04 5.89
CA LEU A 316 -7.82 19.80 6.48
C LEU A 316 -6.81 19.14 7.44
N LEU A 317 -5.51 19.39 7.25
CA LEU A 317 -4.45 18.85 8.10
C LEU A 317 -4.19 19.68 9.37
N VAL A 318 -4.68 20.92 9.47
CA VAL A 318 -4.38 21.82 10.60
C VAL A 318 -4.74 21.19 11.95
N GLU A 319 -5.99 20.76 12.13
CA GLU A 319 -6.52 20.19 13.38
C GLU A 319 -5.83 18.86 13.76
N PRO A 320 -5.72 17.86 12.85
CA PRO A 320 -4.94 16.65 13.12
C PRO A 320 -3.50 16.96 13.54
N LEU A 321 -2.82 17.85 12.82
CA LEU A 321 -1.42 18.17 13.12
C LEU A 321 -1.28 18.94 14.42
N GLU A 322 -2.21 19.85 14.75
CA GLU A 322 -2.26 20.52 16.06
C GLU A 322 -2.18 19.49 17.19
N THR A 323 -3.15 18.57 17.17
CA THR A 323 -3.29 17.54 18.20
C THR A 323 -2.05 16.65 18.28
N LEU A 324 -1.53 16.19 17.13
CA LEU A 324 -0.39 15.27 17.10
C LEU A 324 0.92 15.93 17.55
N ILE A 325 1.09 17.23 17.27
CA ILE A 325 2.27 18.02 17.68
C ILE A 325 2.23 18.29 19.18
N VAL A 326 1.11 18.82 19.69
CA VAL A 326 1.05 19.34 21.08
C VAL A 326 0.71 18.27 22.13
N SER A 327 0.26 17.08 21.72
CA SER A 327 -0.06 15.97 22.63
C SER A 327 1.11 15.61 23.57
N SER A 328 0.79 15.21 24.80
CA SER A 328 1.73 14.62 25.78
C SER A 328 2.11 13.17 25.48
N LEU A 329 1.39 12.52 24.56
CA LEU A 329 1.64 11.14 24.15
C LEU A 329 2.76 11.08 23.12
N GLU A 330 3.75 10.24 23.34
CA GLU A 330 4.82 9.94 22.40
C GLU A 330 4.61 8.59 21.75
N LEU A 331 4.87 8.52 20.44
CA LEU A 331 4.81 7.31 19.65
C LEU A 331 6.17 6.60 19.69
N GLY A 332 6.22 5.43 20.31
CA GLY A 332 7.34 4.49 20.26
C GLY A 332 7.00 3.26 19.41
N ARG A 333 8.03 2.50 19.04
CA ARG A 333 7.84 1.18 18.41
C ARG A 333 7.48 0.15 19.50
N GLU A 334 6.81 -0.94 19.09
CA GLU A 334 6.45 -2.03 20.00
C GLU A 334 7.69 -2.67 20.69
N GLN A 335 8.88 -2.53 20.09
CA GLN A 335 10.14 -3.12 20.56
C GLN A 335 11.08 -2.14 21.31
N ASP A 336 10.71 -0.86 21.45
CA ASP A 336 11.44 0.15 22.25
C ASP A 336 10.91 0.22 23.68
#